data_AF-A0A5J4E8M3-F1
#
_entry.id   AF-A0A5J4E8M3-F1
#
_cell.length_a   1.000
_cell.length_b   1.000
_cell.length_c   1.000
_cell.angle_alpha   90.00
_cell.angle_beta   90.00
_cell.angle_gamma   90.00
#
_symmetry.space_group_name_H-M   'P 1'
#
loop_
_entity.id
_entity.type
_entity.pdbx_description
1 polymer ?
#
loop_
_entity_poly.entity_id
_entity_poly.type
_entity_poly.pdbx_seq_one_letter_code
_entity_poly.pdbx_strand_id
1 'polypeptide(L)' 'MDFMSDRLQHGHRFRTFNVLDDFNREVLGIDINSGIQASRVTQYLDQIAATDSCR' A
#
# COMPACT_ATOMS: atom_id res chain seq x y z
N MET A 1 0.48 7.94 4.78
CA MET A 1 -0.12 7.01 3.81
C MET A 1 -0.47 7.77 2.54
N ASP A 2 -0.28 7.17 1.37
CA ASP A 2 -0.48 7.83 0.08
C ASP A 2 -1.08 6.89 -0.97
N PHE A 3 -1.82 7.46 -1.92
CA PHE A 3 -2.45 6.75 -3.03
C PHE A 3 -1.97 7.31 -4.37
N MET A 4 -1.20 6.50 -5.10
CA MET A 4 -0.79 6.84 -6.46
C MET A 4 -1.60 6.05 -7.49
N SER A 5 -1.74 6.58 -8.71
CA SER A 5 -2.35 5.86 -9.83
C SER A 5 -1.54 6.09 -11.08
N ASP A 6 -1.18 5.01 -11.75
CA ASP A 6 -0.38 5.04 -12.98
C ASP A 6 -0.91 4.00 -13.99
N ARG A 7 -0.39 4.00 -15.21
CA ARG A 7 -0.82 3.12 -16.30
C ARG A 7 0.37 2.37 -16.87
N LEU A 8 0.22 1.06 -17.03
CA LEU A 8 1.17 0.26 -17.79
C LEU A 8 1.16 0.69 -19.26
N GLN A 9 2.23 0.39 -19.99
CA GLN A 9 2.35 0.74 -21.42
C GLN A 9 1.19 0.20 -22.28
N HIS A 10 0.58 -0.91 -21.86
CA HIS A 10 -0.60 -1.51 -22.50
C HIS A 10 -1.94 -0.84 -22.11
N GLY A 11 -1.92 0.27 -21.36
CA GLY A 11 -3.11 1.04 -20.95
C GLY A 11 -3.81 0.54 -19.68
N HIS A 12 -3.36 -0.56 -19.09
CA HIS A 12 -3.91 -1.07 -17.83
C HIS A 12 -3.57 -0.11 -16.68
N ARG A 13 -4.60 0.46 -16.05
CA ARG A 13 -4.42 1.33 -14.89
C ARG A 13 -4.19 0.50 -13.64
N PHE A 14 -3.18 0.89 -12.87
CA PHE A 14 -2.96 0.41 -11.53
C PHE A 14 -2.90 1.58 -10.55
N ARG A 15 -3.01 1.21 -9.28
CA ARG A 15 -2.99 2.07 -8.12
C ARG A 15 -2.06 1.45 -7.10
N THR A 16 -1.38 2.33 -6.40
CA THR A 16 -0.36 1.98 -5.43
C THR A 16 -0.75 2.59 -4.09
N PHE A 17 -0.81 1.77 -3.05
CA PHE A 17 -1.07 2.20 -1.68
C PHE A 17 0.24 2.16 -0.90
N ASN A 18 0.78 3.34 -0.59
CA ASN A 18 2.04 3.49 0.10
C ASN A 18 1.79 3.77 1.58
N VAL A 19 2.31 2.92 2.46
CA VAL A 19 2.28 3.12 3.91
C VAL A 19 3.71 3.45 4.35
N LEU A 20 3.89 4.69 4.80
CA LEU A 20 5.13 5.18 5.39
C LEU A 20 4.85 5.57 6.83
N ASP A 21 5.82 5.29 7.70
CA ASP A 21 5.85 5.81 9.05
C ASP A 21 6.42 7.23 9.06
N ASP A 22 5.70 8.19 9.62
CA ASP A 22 6.10 9.61 9.61
C ASP A 22 7.23 9.90 10.61
N PHE A 23 7.33 9.08 11.67
CA PHE A 23 8.29 9.27 12.75
C PHE A 23 9.69 8.79 12.36
N ASN A 24 9.79 7.57 11.84
CA ASN A 24 11.05 6.96 11.40
C ASN A 24 11.36 7.23 9.92
N ARG A 25 10.40 7.80 9.16
CA ARG A 25 10.46 7.94 7.69
C ARG A 25 10.76 6.63 6.97
N GLU A 26 10.38 5.51 7.58
CA GLU A 26 10.54 4.18 6.99
C GLU A 26 9.32 3.82 6.14
N VAL A 27 9.57 3.13 5.03
CA VAL A 27 8.51 2.53 4.22
C VAL A 27 8.08 1.23 4.88
N LEU A 28 6.86 1.21 5.43
CA LEU A 28 6.27 0.02 6.04
C LEU A 28 5.76 -0.97 4.98
N GLY A 29 5.30 -0.46 3.84
CA GLY A 29 4.88 -1.31 2.74
C GLY A 29 4.25 -0.56 1.56
N ILE A 30 4.23 -1.24 0.42
CA ILE A 30 3.57 -0.80 -0.81
C ILE A 30 2.67 -1.93 -1.36
N ASP A 31 1.36 -1.70 -1.50
CA ASP A 31 0.43 -2.61 -2.20
C ASP A 31 0.12 -2.06 -3.60
N ILE A 32 0.20 -2.90 -4.63
CA ILE A 32 -0.04 -2.53 -6.04
C ILE A 32 -1.24 -3.31 -6.57
N ASN A 33 -2.24 -2.63 -7.10
CA ASN A 33 -3.44 -3.27 -7.63
C ASN A 33 -4.10 -2.46 -8.76
N SER A 34 -4.88 -3.09 -9.64
CA SER A 34 -5.69 -2.40 -10.65
C SER A 34 -6.77 -1.49 -10.03
N GLY A 35 -7.16 -1.74 -8.77
CA GLY A 35 -8.01 -0.88 -7.97
C GLY A 35 -7.84 -1.14 -6.48
N ILE A 36 -8.04 -0.12 -5.65
CA ILE A 36 -7.92 -0.23 -4.20
C ILE A 36 -9.32 -0.22 -3.59
N GLN A 37 -9.75 -1.39 -3.12
CA GLN A 37 -10.99 -1.55 -2.34
C GLN A 37 -10.70 -1.34 -0.86
N ALA A 38 -11.66 -0.79 -0.12
CA ALA A 38 -11.51 -0.54 1.32
C ALA A 38 -11.18 -1.81 2.11
N SER A 39 -11.81 -2.94 1.77
CA SER A 39 -11.53 -4.25 2.38
C SER A 39 -10.05 -4.65 2.26
N ARG A 40 -9.44 -4.37 1.11
CA ARG A 40 -8.03 -4.67 0.85
C ARG A 40 -7.10 -3.75 1.64
N VAL A 41 -7.44 -2.47 1.76
CA VAL A 41 -6.68 -1.53 2.61
C VAL A 41 -6.65 -2.02 4.05
N THR A 42 -7.80 -2.43 4.60
CA THR A 42 -7.87 -2.93 5.98
C THR A 42 -7.05 -4.21 6.15
N GLN A 43 -7.14 -5.17 5.22
CA GLN A 43 -6.31 -6.39 5.25
C GLN A 43 -4.81 -6.08 5.17
N TYR A 44 -4.43 -5.12 4.33
CA TYR A 44 -3.04 -4.74 4.15
C TYR A 44 -2.46 -4.05 5.39
N LEU A 45 -3.23 -3.18 6.03
CA LEU A 45 -2.85 -2.54 7.29
C LEU A 45 -2.72 -3.55 8.42
N ASP A 46 -3.62 -4.52 8.52
CA ASP A 46 -3.55 -5.60 9.51
C ASP A 46 -2.29 -6.46 9.31
N GLN A 47 -1.94 -6.76 8.05
CA GLN A 47 -0.70 -7.47 7.73
C GLN A 47 0.54 -6.68 8.12
N ILE A 48 0.59 -5.36 7.83
CA ILE A 48 1.71 -4.50 8.24
C ILE A 48 1.81 -4.48 9.77
N ALA A 49 0.70 -4.30 10.48
CA ALA A 49 0.69 -4.26 11.94
C ALA A 49 1.19 -5.58 12.55
N ALA A 50 0.78 -6.73 11.98
CA ALA A 50 1.26 -8.04 12.40
C ALA A 50 2.76 -8.25 12.11
N THR A 51 3.26 -7.70 11.00
CA THR A 51 4.68 -7.81 10.61
C THR A 51 5.57 -6.95 11.51
N ASP A 52 5.13 -5.73 11.80
CA ASP A 52 5.88 -4.78 12.63
C ASP A 52 5.87 -5.18 14.11
N SER A 53 4.78 -5.74 14.61
CA SER A 53 4.70 -6.26 16.00
C SER A 53 5.64 -7.43 16.28
N CYS A 54 6.12 -8.13 15.25
CA CYS A 54 7.07 -9.23 15.37
C CYS A 54 8.53 -8.77 15.21
N ARG A 55 8.75 -7.49 14.87
CA ARG A 55 10.05 -6.92 14.53
C ARG A 55 10.71 -6.20 15.71
#